data_AF-A0A3D4VXG5-F1
#
_entry.id   AF-A0A3D4VXG5-F1
#
_cell.length_a   1.000
_cell.length_b   1.000
_cell.length_c   1.000
_cell.angle_alpha   90.00
_cell.angle_beta   90.00
_cell.angle_gamma   90.00
#
_symmetry.space_group_name_H-M   'P 1'
#
loop_
_entity.id
_entity.type
_entity.pdbx_description
1 polymer ?
#
loop_
_entity_poly.entity_id
_entity_poly.type
_entity_poly.pdbx_seq_one_letter_code
_entity_poly.pdbx_strand_id
1 'polypeptide(L)'
;EVSEQISLAGTEASGTGNMKFMLNGAITLGTLDGANVEIADAAGKENELIFGMLTPEVNNLKQVGYHPSAFIMGDDVANAALNFLERGWNGEDFHEVTENLRTSDPYMVMADFKDYRRAQADLQRLYADREKWAQMSLKNTANSGIFSADRSVLDYARDIWHASAVK
;
A
#
# COMPACT_ATOMS: atom_id res chain seq x y z
N GLU A 1 -6.34 13.66 0.51
CA GLU A 1 -4.93 14.08 0.65
C GLU A 1 -4.01 12.88 0.57
N VAL A 2 -4.25 11.82 1.36
CA VAL A 2 -3.51 10.55 1.31
C VAL A 2 -4.42 9.43 0.84
N SER A 3 -3.87 8.48 0.09
CA SER A 3 -4.50 7.23 -0.35
C SER A 3 -3.73 6.05 0.25
N GLU A 4 -4.31 5.37 1.23
CA GLU A 4 -3.67 4.19 1.84
C GLU A 4 -3.95 2.92 1.01
N GLN A 5 -2.88 2.34 0.46
CA GLN A 5 -2.91 1.17 -0.42
C GLN A 5 -1.93 0.13 0.11
N ILE A 6 -2.29 -0.47 1.24
CA ILE A 6 -1.36 -1.14 2.17
C ILE A 6 -1.49 -2.68 2.16
N SER A 7 -1.94 -3.26 1.05
CA SER A 7 -1.97 -4.73 0.90
C SER A 7 -0.56 -5.30 1.00
N LEU A 8 -0.43 -6.54 1.48
CA LEU A 8 0.85 -7.23 1.43
C LEU A 8 1.28 -7.40 -0.03
N ALA A 9 2.55 -7.11 -0.35
CA ALA A 9 3.03 -7.24 -1.71
C ALA A 9 2.81 -8.65 -2.32
N GLY A 10 2.28 -8.70 -3.53
CA GLY A 10 1.87 -9.91 -4.24
C GLY A 10 0.46 -10.41 -3.92
N THR A 11 -0.38 -9.61 -3.25
CA THR A 11 -1.77 -10.04 -2.92
C THR A 11 -2.84 -9.22 -3.65
N GLU A 12 -2.55 -7.98 -4.02
CA GLU A 12 -3.42 -7.14 -4.83
C GLU A 12 -3.07 -7.27 -6.31
N ALA A 13 -4.03 -7.72 -7.12
CA ALA A 13 -3.82 -7.89 -8.55
C ALA A 13 -3.70 -6.55 -9.30
N SER A 14 -4.39 -5.51 -8.85
CA SER A 14 -4.37 -4.17 -9.48
C SER A 14 -4.87 -3.09 -8.51
N GLY A 15 -6.17 -3.10 -8.20
CA GLY A 15 -6.82 -2.00 -7.47
C GLY A 15 -7.25 -0.88 -8.42
N THR A 16 -8.49 -0.40 -8.27
CA THR A 16 -8.99 0.78 -9.03
C THR A 16 -9.30 1.97 -8.13
N GLY A 17 -9.29 1.76 -6.81
CA GLY A 17 -9.45 2.83 -5.82
C GLY A 17 -8.26 3.77 -5.84
N ASN A 18 -7.04 3.22 -5.82
CA ASN A 18 -5.77 3.92 -5.95
C ASN A 18 -5.73 4.83 -7.21
N MET A 19 -6.19 4.35 -8.36
CA MET A 19 -6.26 5.13 -9.61
C MET A 19 -7.18 6.35 -9.47
N LYS A 20 -8.35 6.20 -8.82
CA LYS A 20 -9.29 7.31 -8.58
C LYS A 20 -8.68 8.36 -7.66
N PHE A 21 -7.96 7.91 -6.63
CA PHE A 21 -7.30 8.80 -5.69
C PHE A 21 -6.14 9.56 -6.32
N MET A 22 -5.30 8.89 -7.12
CA MET A 22 -4.22 9.50 -7.91
C MET A 22 -4.76 10.61 -8.82
N LEU A 23 -5.85 10.33 -9.56
CA LEU A 23 -6.51 11.31 -10.43
C LEU A 23 -6.96 12.57 -9.65
N ASN A 24 -7.45 12.39 -8.43
CA ASN A 24 -7.88 13.49 -7.55
C ASN A 24 -6.73 14.11 -6.74
N GLY A 25 -5.47 13.78 -7.07
CA GLY A 25 -4.29 14.41 -6.48
C GLY A 25 -3.96 13.92 -5.07
N ALA A 26 -4.51 12.79 -4.64
CA ALA A 26 -4.08 12.18 -3.38
C ALA A 26 -2.76 11.43 -3.60
N ILE A 27 -1.83 11.59 -2.67
CA ILE A 27 -0.53 10.91 -2.67
C ILE A 27 -0.71 9.52 -2.07
N THR A 28 -0.14 8.50 -2.71
CA THR A 28 -0.26 7.11 -2.25
C THR A 28 0.74 6.83 -1.13
N LEU A 29 0.24 6.29 -0.03
CA LEU A 29 1.03 5.58 0.97
C LEU A 29 0.75 4.09 0.78
N GLY A 30 1.71 3.33 0.27
CA GLY A 30 1.42 1.95 -0.11
C GLY A 30 2.64 1.06 -0.30
N THR A 31 2.37 -0.23 -0.41
CA THR A 31 3.36 -1.24 -0.82
C THR A 31 3.54 -1.23 -2.34
N LEU A 32 4.65 -1.77 -2.83
CA LEU A 32 4.87 -1.99 -4.27
C LEU A 32 4.12 -3.25 -4.73
N ASP A 33 2.81 -3.12 -4.81
CA ASP A 33 1.89 -4.17 -5.24
C ASP A 33 0.86 -3.65 -6.25
N GLY A 34 0.29 -4.55 -7.06
CA GLY A 34 -0.77 -4.23 -8.02
C GLY A 34 -0.48 -2.98 -8.86
N ALA A 35 -1.47 -2.09 -8.93
CA ALA A 35 -1.38 -0.83 -9.67
C ALA A 35 -0.60 0.26 -8.93
N ASN A 36 -0.18 0.06 -7.67
CA ASN A 36 0.71 1.02 -7.00
C ASN A 36 2.08 1.08 -7.70
N VAL A 37 2.52 -0.04 -8.30
CA VAL A 37 3.74 -0.08 -9.13
C VAL A 37 3.58 0.84 -10.34
N GLU A 38 2.46 0.71 -11.07
CA GLU A 38 2.16 1.55 -12.23
C GLU A 38 1.98 3.02 -11.85
N ILE A 39 1.34 3.30 -10.70
CA ILE A 39 1.14 4.67 -10.19
C ILE A 39 2.49 5.30 -9.87
N ALA A 40 3.37 4.60 -9.15
CA ALA A 40 4.69 5.12 -8.81
C ALA A 40 5.56 5.35 -10.05
N ASP A 41 5.46 4.50 -11.07
CA ASP A 41 6.17 4.68 -12.34
C ASP A 41 5.60 5.86 -13.15
N ALA A 42 4.28 6.08 -13.13
CA ALA A 42 3.63 7.19 -13.84
C ALA A 42 3.81 8.55 -13.15
N ALA A 43 3.59 8.63 -11.83
CA ALA A 43 3.75 9.85 -11.06
C ALA A 43 5.23 10.21 -10.81
N GLY A 44 6.12 9.22 -10.83
CA GLY A 44 7.51 9.32 -10.38
C GLY A 44 7.63 8.88 -8.93
N LYS A 45 8.58 7.99 -8.63
CA LYS A 45 8.71 7.32 -7.32
C LYS A 45 8.93 8.30 -6.16
N GLU A 46 9.51 9.46 -6.43
CA GLU A 46 9.69 10.55 -5.46
C GLU A 46 8.40 11.30 -5.10
N ASN A 47 7.30 11.01 -5.81
CA ASN A 47 5.98 11.61 -5.59
C ASN A 47 5.02 10.66 -4.87
N GLU A 48 5.46 9.45 -4.50
CA GLU A 48 4.71 8.49 -3.70
C GLU A 48 5.45 8.15 -2.39
N LEU A 49 4.72 7.62 -1.42
CA LEU A 49 5.25 7.11 -0.16
C LEU A 49 5.18 5.59 -0.15
N ILE A 50 6.31 4.97 -0.50
CA ILE A 50 6.42 3.52 -0.57
C ILE A 50 7.04 2.94 0.71
N PHE A 51 6.48 1.83 1.18
CA PHE A 51 6.99 1.10 2.33
C PHE A 51 6.80 -0.42 2.15
N GLY A 52 7.41 -1.16 3.07
CA GLY A 52 7.20 -2.59 3.23
C GLY A 52 8.03 -3.44 2.27
N MET A 53 7.86 -4.75 2.41
CA MET A 53 8.55 -5.75 1.60
C MET A 53 8.09 -5.74 0.14
N LEU A 54 9.01 -6.07 -0.75
CA LEU A 54 8.72 -6.39 -2.15
C LEU A 54 8.18 -7.83 -2.27
N THR A 55 7.41 -8.10 -3.34
CA THR A 55 6.87 -9.44 -3.61
C THR A 55 7.92 -10.58 -3.54
N PRO A 56 9.16 -10.44 -4.05
CA PRO A 56 10.18 -11.47 -3.90
C PRO A 56 10.60 -11.70 -2.43
N GLU A 57 10.64 -10.65 -1.62
CA GLU A 57 10.99 -10.72 -0.20
C GLU A 57 9.88 -11.41 0.61
N VAL A 58 8.61 -11.07 0.33
CA VAL A 58 7.43 -11.75 0.86
C VAL A 58 7.48 -13.25 0.55
N ASN A 59 7.70 -13.60 -0.72
CA ASN A 59 7.77 -14.99 -1.15
C ASN A 59 8.91 -15.75 -0.49
N ASN A 60 10.10 -15.13 -0.39
CA ASN A 60 11.23 -15.73 0.30
C ASN A 60 10.92 -15.95 1.79
N LEU A 61 10.31 -14.98 2.46
CA LEU A 61 9.96 -15.08 3.89
C LEU A 61 8.93 -16.20 4.14
N LYS A 62 7.95 -16.38 3.24
CA LYS A 62 7.03 -17.53 3.27
C LYS A 62 7.77 -18.85 3.12
N GLN A 63 8.73 -18.93 2.20
CA GLN A 63 9.48 -20.16 1.91
C GLN A 63 10.39 -20.59 3.06
N VAL A 64 11.06 -19.65 3.73
CA VAL A 64 12.01 -19.95 4.83
C VAL A 64 11.32 -20.20 6.18
N GLY A 65 10.00 -19.99 6.26
CA GLY A 65 9.24 -20.09 7.50
C GLY A 65 9.15 -18.74 8.21
N TYR A 66 8.07 -18.01 7.92
CA TYR A 66 7.76 -16.75 8.57
C TYR A 66 7.35 -16.97 10.04
N HIS A 67 7.97 -16.23 10.96
CA HIS A 67 7.66 -16.24 12.39
C HIS A 67 7.41 -14.81 12.89
N PRO A 68 6.15 -14.40 13.14
CA PRO A 68 5.83 -13.02 13.53
C PRO A 68 6.54 -12.57 14.80
N SER A 69 6.75 -13.50 15.73
CA SER A 69 7.44 -13.27 17.00
C SER A 69 8.84 -12.67 16.83
N ALA A 70 9.57 -12.99 15.76
CA ALA A 70 10.90 -12.43 15.49
C ALA A 70 10.83 -10.91 15.19
N PHE A 71 9.77 -10.47 14.52
CA PHE A 71 9.55 -9.05 14.19
C PHE A 71 8.96 -8.29 15.39
N ILE A 72 8.15 -8.97 16.21
CA ILE A 72 7.58 -8.40 17.43
C ILE A 72 8.67 -8.19 18.49
N MET A 73 9.52 -9.20 18.76
CA MET A 73 10.50 -9.14 19.86
C MET A 73 11.51 -7.99 19.73
N GLY A 74 11.80 -7.55 18.50
CA GLY A 74 12.72 -6.45 18.22
C GLY A 74 12.08 -5.06 18.18
N ASP A 75 10.78 -4.93 18.46
CA ASP A 75 10.04 -3.68 18.35
C ASP A 75 9.12 -3.44 19.56
N ASP A 76 9.55 -2.56 20.47
CA ASP A 76 8.80 -2.20 21.68
C ASP A 76 7.43 -1.58 21.38
N VAL A 77 7.31 -0.85 20.26
CA VAL A 77 6.05 -0.21 19.86
C VAL A 77 5.08 -1.25 19.32
N ALA A 78 5.57 -2.25 18.58
CA ALA A 78 4.75 -3.40 18.18
C ALA A 78 4.21 -4.16 19.40
N ASN A 79 5.08 -4.44 20.37
CA ASN A 79 4.67 -5.08 21.63
C ASN A 79 3.64 -4.25 22.39
N ALA A 80 3.87 -2.94 22.51
CA ALA A 80 2.94 -2.04 23.20
C ALA A 80 1.57 -1.99 22.52
N ALA A 81 1.53 -1.92 21.18
CA ALA A 81 0.29 -1.92 20.41
C ALA A 81 -0.49 -3.23 20.58
N LEU A 82 0.18 -4.38 20.44
CA LEU A 82 -0.47 -5.68 20.64
C LEU A 82 -0.95 -5.87 22.08
N ASN A 83 -0.15 -5.48 23.08
CA ASN A 83 -0.55 -5.59 24.50
C ASN A 83 -1.72 -4.65 24.84
N PHE A 84 -1.81 -3.50 24.18
CA PHE A 84 -2.94 -2.59 24.34
C PHE A 84 -4.22 -3.18 23.75
N LEU A 85 -4.17 -3.74 22.54
CA LEU A 85 -5.30 -4.40 21.90
C LEU A 85 -5.77 -5.63 22.70
N GLU A 86 -4.82 -6.40 23.24
CA GLU A 86 -5.09 -7.57 24.10
C GLU A 86 -5.82 -7.19 25.39
N ARG A 87 -5.44 -6.07 26.02
CA ARG A 87 -6.11 -5.57 27.23
C ARG A 87 -7.54 -5.11 26.98
N GLY A 88 -7.87 -4.84 25.72
CA GLY A 88 -9.14 -4.28 25.32
C GLY A 88 -9.31 -2.80 25.65
N TRP A 89 -10.29 -2.18 25.01
CA TRP A 89 -10.70 -0.79 25.23
C TRP A 89 -12.23 -0.70 25.09
N ASN A 90 -12.87 0.10 25.94
CA ASN A 90 -14.32 0.37 25.90
C ASN A 90 -15.20 -0.91 25.98
N GLY A 91 -14.76 -1.89 26.77
CA GLY A 91 -15.50 -3.13 27.00
C GLY A 91 -15.33 -4.20 25.92
N GLU A 92 -14.54 -3.92 24.88
CA GLU A 92 -14.18 -4.89 23.84
C GLU A 92 -12.72 -5.32 24.02
N ASP A 93 -12.44 -6.61 23.88
CA ASP A 93 -11.08 -7.14 23.73
C ASP A 93 -10.85 -7.62 22.29
N PHE A 94 -9.59 -7.58 21.85
CA PHE A 94 -9.20 -7.93 20.49
C PHE A 94 -8.31 -9.17 20.45
N HIS A 95 -8.54 -10.11 21.38
CA HIS A 95 -7.69 -11.29 21.57
C HIS A 95 -7.49 -12.11 20.28
N GLU A 96 -8.54 -12.32 19.49
CA GLU A 96 -8.43 -13.08 18.25
C GLU A 96 -7.48 -12.43 17.22
N VAL A 97 -7.49 -11.10 17.15
CA VAL A 97 -6.61 -10.34 16.25
C VAL A 97 -5.17 -10.39 16.74
N THR A 98 -4.94 -10.15 18.03
CA THR A 98 -3.60 -10.16 18.60
C THR A 98 -2.99 -11.56 18.59
N GLU A 99 -3.77 -12.59 18.86
CA GLU A 99 -3.32 -13.99 18.76
C GLU A 99 -2.93 -14.34 17.32
N ASN A 100 -3.75 -13.95 16.32
CA ASN A 100 -3.39 -14.16 14.92
C ASN A 100 -2.06 -13.46 14.56
N LEU A 101 -1.90 -12.19 14.95
CA LEU A 101 -0.70 -11.39 14.67
C LEU A 101 0.56 -11.93 15.37
N ARG A 102 0.41 -12.62 16.51
CA ARG A 102 1.53 -13.23 17.24
C ARG A 102 1.92 -14.60 16.70
N THR A 103 0.99 -15.31 16.07
CA THR A 103 1.16 -16.72 15.69
C THR A 103 1.30 -16.91 14.19
N SER A 104 0.24 -16.62 13.43
CA SER A 104 0.15 -16.95 12.00
C SER A 104 0.47 -15.77 11.10
N ASP A 105 -0.07 -14.59 11.40
CA ASP A 105 0.00 -13.34 10.63
C ASP A 105 0.16 -13.58 9.11
N PRO A 106 -0.85 -14.16 8.43
CA PRO A 106 -0.70 -14.62 7.05
C PRO A 106 -0.44 -13.48 6.05
N TYR A 107 -0.73 -12.25 6.47
CA TYR A 107 -0.51 -11.03 5.69
C TYR A 107 0.75 -10.27 6.12
N MET A 108 1.58 -10.86 7.00
CA MET A 108 2.87 -10.33 7.41
C MET A 108 2.82 -8.88 7.92
N VAL A 109 1.72 -8.53 8.59
CA VAL A 109 1.49 -7.21 9.18
C VAL A 109 2.65 -6.84 10.09
N MET A 110 3.13 -7.78 10.90
CA MET A 110 4.21 -7.53 11.85
C MET A 110 5.57 -7.37 11.17
N ALA A 111 5.75 -7.93 9.97
CA ALA A 111 6.98 -7.72 9.20
C ALA A 111 7.07 -6.30 8.64
N ASP A 112 5.96 -5.76 8.12
CA ASP A 112 5.92 -4.42 7.53
C ASP A 112 5.64 -3.29 8.56
N PHE A 113 5.14 -3.62 9.75
CA PHE A 113 4.69 -2.65 10.75
C PHE A 113 5.71 -1.54 11.06
N LYS A 114 6.98 -1.91 11.21
CA LYS A 114 8.06 -0.96 11.51
C LYS A 114 8.29 0.01 10.34
N ASP A 115 8.30 -0.51 9.11
CA ASP A 115 8.53 0.32 7.93
C ASP A 115 7.31 1.19 7.59
N TYR A 116 6.10 0.67 7.82
CA TYR A 116 4.86 1.44 7.73
C TYR A 116 4.88 2.65 8.65
N ARG A 117 5.31 2.46 9.90
CA ARG A 117 5.47 3.57 10.86
C ARG A 117 6.51 4.59 10.43
N ARG A 118 7.63 4.16 9.83
CA ARG A 118 8.60 5.08 9.23
C ARG A 118 7.91 5.91 8.14
N ALA A 119 7.19 5.27 7.23
CA ALA A 119 6.53 5.94 6.13
C ALA A 119 5.42 6.91 6.61
N GLN A 120 4.66 6.55 7.65
CA GLN A 120 3.72 7.45 8.32
C GLN A 120 4.42 8.68 8.96
N ALA A 121 5.62 8.52 9.53
CA ALA A 121 6.41 9.64 10.03
C ALA A 121 6.93 10.53 8.88
N ASP A 122 7.36 9.94 7.77
CA ASP A 122 7.80 10.67 6.58
C ASP A 122 6.63 11.44 5.95
N LEU A 123 5.44 10.84 5.90
CA LEU A 123 4.18 11.47 5.50
C LEU A 123 3.89 12.72 6.33
N GLN A 124 3.97 12.63 7.67
CA GLN A 124 3.72 13.76 8.55
C GLN A 124 4.68 14.92 8.29
N ARG A 125 5.96 14.63 8.02
CA ARG A 125 6.95 15.67 7.68
C ARG A 125 6.66 16.30 6.31
N LEU A 126 6.37 15.50 5.29
CA LEU A 126 6.07 16.00 3.94
C LEU A 126 4.78 16.80 3.89
N TYR A 127 3.76 16.38 4.64
CA TYR A 127 2.48 17.09 4.69
C TYR A 127 2.61 18.50 5.30
N ALA A 128 3.63 18.73 6.14
CA ALA A 128 3.96 20.06 6.65
C ALA A 128 4.58 20.98 5.57
N ASP A 129 5.25 20.41 4.57
CA ASP A 129 5.77 21.13 3.39
C ASP A 129 4.68 21.24 2.31
N ARG A 130 3.86 22.29 2.43
CA ARG A 130 2.71 22.51 1.55
C ARG A 130 3.07 22.66 0.07
N GLU A 131 4.23 23.25 -0.23
CA GLU A 131 4.66 23.43 -1.62
C GLU A 131 5.07 22.10 -2.23
N LYS A 132 5.92 21.33 -1.54
CA LYS A 132 6.32 20.00 -1.99
C LYS A 132 5.11 19.07 -2.13
N TRP A 133 4.19 19.10 -1.17
CA TRP A 133 2.96 18.31 -1.21
C TRP A 133 2.10 18.64 -2.43
N ALA A 134 1.90 19.93 -2.74
CA ALA A 134 1.14 20.37 -3.90
C ALA A 134 1.81 19.96 -5.21
N GLN A 135 3.14 20.00 -5.28
CA GLN A 135 3.89 19.52 -6.46
C GLN A 135 3.69 18.02 -6.68
N MET A 136 3.80 17.20 -5.62
CA MET A 136 3.57 15.74 -5.68
C MET A 136 2.12 15.44 -6.10
N SER A 137 1.15 16.15 -5.54
CA SER A 137 -0.27 16.05 -5.89
C SER A 137 -0.53 16.39 -7.37
N LEU A 138 0.08 17.46 -7.89
CA LEU A 138 -0.03 17.83 -9.30
C LEU A 138 0.61 16.79 -10.22
N LYS A 139 1.75 16.19 -9.82
CA LYS A 139 2.39 15.10 -10.57
C LYS A 139 1.51 13.87 -10.66
N ASN A 140 0.80 13.55 -9.58
CA ASN A 140 -0.20 12.48 -9.56
C ASN A 140 -1.33 12.77 -10.58
N THR A 141 -2.01 13.91 -10.45
CA THR A 141 -3.12 14.26 -11.34
C THR A 141 -2.69 14.39 -12.81
N ALA A 142 -1.53 14.98 -13.08
CA ALA A 142 -1.07 15.20 -14.46
C ALA A 142 -0.70 13.91 -15.18
N ASN A 143 -0.29 12.86 -14.46
CA ASN A 143 0.16 11.60 -15.05
C ASN A 143 -0.86 10.45 -14.92
N SER A 144 -2.03 10.69 -14.33
CA SER A 144 -3.05 9.64 -14.13
C SER A 144 -3.78 9.20 -15.40
N GLY A 145 -3.55 9.86 -16.54
CA GLY A 145 -4.26 9.59 -17.79
C GLY A 145 -4.08 8.15 -18.31
N ILE A 146 -2.98 7.49 -17.97
CA ILE A 146 -2.72 6.08 -18.32
C ILE A 146 -3.75 5.10 -17.73
N PHE A 147 -4.43 5.51 -16.64
CA PHE A 147 -5.45 4.73 -15.93
C PHE A 147 -6.87 5.02 -16.41
N SER A 148 -7.04 5.73 -17.54
CA SER A 148 -8.36 5.90 -18.15
C SER A 148 -8.93 4.55 -18.57
N ALA A 149 -10.19 4.29 -18.24
CA ALA A 149 -10.92 3.11 -18.70
C ALA A 149 -11.01 3.05 -20.23
N ASP A 150 -11.05 4.20 -20.91
CA ASP A 150 -11.02 4.26 -22.38
C ASP A 150 -9.75 3.61 -22.93
N ARG A 151 -8.60 3.80 -22.26
CA ARG A 151 -7.33 3.18 -22.64
C ARG A 151 -7.44 1.66 -22.52
N SER A 152 -7.96 1.15 -21.41
CA SER A 152 -8.17 -0.29 -21.22
C SER A 152 -9.12 -0.87 -22.27
N VAL A 153 -10.24 -0.20 -22.56
CA VAL A 153 -11.19 -0.64 -23.59
C VAL A 153 -10.53 -0.69 -24.97
N LEU A 154 -9.72 0.32 -25.31
CA LEU A 154 -8.99 0.36 -26.59
C LEU A 154 -7.93 -0.76 -26.68
N ASP A 155 -7.22 -1.07 -25.60
CA ASP A 155 -6.27 -2.17 -25.55
C ASP A 155 -6.98 -3.52 -25.75
N TYR A 156 -8.10 -3.76 -25.07
CA TYR A 156 -8.92 -4.96 -25.29
C TYR A 156 -9.48 -5.05 -26.71
N ALA A 157 -9.97 -3.93 -27.26
CA ALA A 157 -10.49 -3.87 -28.62
C ALA A 157 -9.43 -4.22 -29.66
N ARG A 158 -8.19 -3.76 -29.47
CA ARG A 158 -7.06 -4.01 -30.37
C ARG A 158 -6.53 -5.45 -30.24
N ASP A 159 -6.24 -5.88 -29.02
CA ASP A 159 -5.40 -7.06 -28.77
C ASP A 159 -6.21 -8.35 -28.57
N ILE A 160 -7.49 -8.26 -28.20
CA ILE A 160 -8.31 -9.43 -27.86
C ILE A 160 -9.58 -9.50 -28.74
N TRP A 161 -10.39 -8.43 -28.78
CA TRP A 161 -11.66 -8.46 -29.49
C TRP A 161 -11.52 -8.24 -31.01
N HIS A 162 -10.41 -7.61 -31.43
CA HIS A 162 -10.16 -7.18 -32.81
C HIS A 162 -11.34 -6.39 -33.41
N ALA A 163 -11.90 -5.48 -32.61
CA ALA A 163 -13.06 -4.68 -32.97
C ALA A 163 -12.66 -3.26 -33.39
N SER A 164 -13.41 -2.68 -34.32
CA SER A 164 -13.23 -1.29 -34.77
C SER A 164 -14.42 -0.43 -34.36
N ALA A 165 -14.18 0.87 -34.16
CA ALA A 165 -15.23 1.81 -33.79
C ALA A 165 -16.27 1.91 -34.92
N VAL A 166 -17.54 1.65 -34.58
CA VAL A 166 -18.67 1.90 -35.47
C VAL A 166 -19.13 3.34 -35.22
N LYS A 167 -19.05 4.18 -36.25
CA LYS A 167 -19.49 5.57 -36.21
C LYS A 167 -20.99 5.70 -36.43
#